data_AF-A0AAY5KS73-F1
#
_entry.id   AF-A0AAY5KS73-F1
#
_cell.length_a   1.000
_cell.length_b   1.000
_cell.length_c   1.000
_cell.angle_alpha   90.00
_cell.angle_beta   90.00
_cell.angle_gamma   90.00
#
_symmetry.space_group_name_H-M   'P 1'
#
loop_
_entity.id
_entity.type
_entity.pdbx_description
1 polymer ?
#
loop_
_entity_poly.entity_id
_entity_poly.type
_entity_poly.pdbx_seq_one_letter_code
_entity_poly.pdbx_strand_id
1 'polypeptide(L)'
;MDTRDKIVDLHKAGMGYRTIGKQLGEKATTVGAINRKWKKLKMTVNLPRSGPPRKISPRGASMIMRKVRDQPRTTQQDLVNDLKRAGTTVSKKTISNTLRSHGLKSCSARKVPLLKPAHVQARLKFASDHLDDPEEEWEQVMWFDETKIELFGLNSTRSVWRKKDEYNPKNTIPTVKHGGGNIILWGCFSAKGTGRLHRIDGRMDGAMYHKILQDLEKVCMEEWAKIPAAVCANLVKNYSKRMISVMANKVFCTKC
;
A
#
# COMPACT_ATOMS: atom_id res chain seq x y z
N MET A 1 -21.09 34.01 -19.46
CA MET A 1 -19.87 34.69 -19.92
C MET A 1 -19.39 35.62 -18.80
N ASP A 2 -18.18 35.43 -18.27
CA ASP A 2 -17.64 36.24 -17.15
C ASP A 2 -17.59 37.72 -17.57
N THR A 3 -17.90 38.63 -16.65
CA THR A 3 -17.86 40.09 -16.89
C THR A 3 -16.48 40.53 -17.39
N ARG A 4 -15.41 39.84 -16.97
CA ARG A 4 -14.02 40.08 -17.41
C ARG A 4 -13.79 39.72 -18.87
N ASP A 5 -14.39 38.65 -19.35
CA ASP A 5 -14.28 38.24 -20.75
C ASP A 5 -15.00 39.24 -21.65
N LYS A 6 -16.19 39.68 -21.24
CA LYS A 6 -16.93 40.77 -21.92
C LYS A 6 -16.12 42.07 -21.99
N ILE A 7 -15.44 42.45 -20.91
CA ILE A 7 -14.56 43.63 -20.90
C ILE A 7 -13.44 43.51 -21.95
N VAL A 8 -12.82 42.34 -22.05
CA VAL A 8 -11.75 42.10 -23.02
C VAL A 8 -12.28 42.10 -24.45
N ASP A 9 -13.44 41.49 -24.70
CA ASP A 9 -14.01 41.43 -26.05
C ASP A 9 -14.50 42.80 -26.55
N LEU A 10 -15.12 43.61 -25.68
CA LEU A 10 -15.46 45.00 -26.00
C LEU A 10 -14.20 45.86 -26.23
N HIS A 11 -13.10 45.57 -25.52
CA HIS A 11 -11.83 46.24 -25.77
C HIS A 11 -11.20 45.83 -27.11
N LYS A 12 -11.27 44.55 -27.50
CA LYS A 12 -10.83 44.07 -28.82
C LYS A 12 -11.65 44.70 -29.94
N ALA A 13 -12.94 44.97 -29.70
CA ALA A 13 -13.82 45.70 -30.62
C ALA A 13 -13.52 47.21 -30.68
N GLY A 14 -12.48 47.70 -30.02
CA GLY A 14 -12.01 49.09 -30.11
C GLY A 14 -12.70 50.06 -29.15
N MET A 15 -13.57 49.62 -28.24
CA MET A 15 -14.22 50.53 -27.29
C MET A 15 -13.26 51.09 -26.25
N GLY A 16 -13.44 52.37 -25.93
CA GLY A 16 -12.70 53.06 -24.88
C GLY A 16 -13.11 52.62 -23.47
N TYR A 17 -12.17 52.66 -22.52
CA TYR A 17 -12.37 52.12 -21.17
C TYR A 17 -13.54 52.75 -20.40
N ARG A 18 -13.80 54.05 -20.59
CA ARG A 18 -14.94 54.74 -19.95
C ARG A 18 -16.29 54.25 -20.49
N THR A 19 -16.37 53.96 -21.79
CA THR A 19 -17.58 53.45 -22.44
C THR A 19 -17.87 52.02 -22.00
N ILE A 20 -16.85 51.17 -21.98
CA ILE A 20 -16.95 49.80 -21.47
C ILE A 20 -17.40 49.80 -20.00
N GLY A 21 -16.81 50.67 -19.18
CA GLY A 21 -17.17 50.81 -17.77
C GLY A 21 -18.64 51.21 -17.57
N LYS A 22 -19.12 52.22 -18.30
CA LYS A 22 -20.53 52.64 -18.25
C LYS A 22 -21.50 51.53 -18.71
N GLN A 23 -21.16 50.82 -19.78
CA GLN A 23 -22.00 49.75 -20.33
C GLN A 23 -22.13 48.54 -19.39
N LEU A 24 -21.04 48.21 -18.68
CA LEU A 24 -20.99 47.02 -17.81
C LEU A 24 -21.17 47.35 -16.32
N GLY A 25 -21.36 48.62 -15.94
CA GLY A 25 -21.46 49.06 -14.54
C GLY A 25 -20.15 48.97 -13.76
N GLU A 26 -19.01 48.95 -14.44
CA GLU A 26 -17.68 48.76 -13.86
C GLU A 26 -16.86 50.06 -13.85
N LYS A 27 -16.02 50.24 -12.83
CA LYS A 27 -15.12 51.41 -12.78
C LYS A 27 -14.12 51.35 -13.93
N ALA A 28 -13.87 52.48 -14.59
CA ALA A 28 -12.90 52.56 -15.69
C ALA A 28 -11.48 52.10 -15.28
N THR A 29 -11.13 52.26 -14.00
CA THR A 29 -9.86 51.75 -13.42
C THR A 29 -9.81 50.22 -13.37
N THR A 30 -10.93 49.57 -13.04
CA THR A 30 -11.08 48.10 -13.06
C THR A 30 -10.98 47.57 -14.48
N VAL A 31 -11.67 48.21 -15.44
CA VAL A 31 -11.59 47.91 -16.88
C VAL A 31 -10.13 48.00 -17.36
N GLY A 32 -9.44 49.09 -17.01
CA GLY A 32 -8.03 49.28 -17.33
C GLY A 32 -7.10 48.23 -16.70
N ALA A 33 -7.33 47.86 -15.43
CA ALA A 33 -6.55 46.84 -14.74
C ALA A 33 -6.71 45.45 -15.38
N ILE A 34 -7.94 45.08 -15.74
CA ILE A 34 -8.26 43.82 -16.43
C ILE A 34 -7.59 43.79 -17.80
N ASN A 35 -7.72 44.85 -18.61
CA ASN A 35 -7.11 44.92 -19.93
C ASN A 35 -5.58 44.92 -19.89
N ARG A 36 -4.96 45.61 -18.92
CA ARG A 36 -3.50 45.56 -18.72
C ARG A 36 -3.02 44.15 -18.35
N LYS A 37 -3.74 43.48 -17.46
CA LYS A 37 -3.45 42.08 -17.09
C LYS A 37 -3.61 41.14 -18.29
N TRP A 38 -4.69 41.28 -19.05
CA TRP A 38 -4.94 40.49 -20.26
C TRP A 38 -3.88 40.75 -21.34
N LYS A 39 -3.46 42.00 -21.56
CA LYS A 39 -2.36 42.32 -22.50
C LYS A 39 -1.06 41.59 -22.14
N LYS A 40 -0.73 41.49 -20.83
CA LYS A 40 0.48 40.85 -20.33
C LYS A 40 0.40 39.31 -20.30
N LEU A 41 -0.70 38.75 -19.81
CA LEU A 41 -0.82 37.32 -19.47
C LEU A 41 -1.77 36.56 -20.39
N LYS A 42 -2.52 37.25 -21.27
CA LYS A 42 -3.56 36.70 -22.15
C LYS A 42 -4.66 35.90 -21.43
N MET A 43 -4.82 36.14 -20.12
CA MET A 43 -5.80 35.48 -19.26
C MET A 43 -6.66 36.51 -18.51
N THR A 44 -7.95 36.24 -18.39
CA THR A 44 -8.93 37.04 -17.62
C THR A 44 -9.09 36.52 -16.20
N VAL A 45 -8.89 35.21 -15.98
CA VAL A 45 -9.01 34.55 -14.68
C VAL A 45 -8.00 35.07 -13.66
N ASN A 46 -8.41 35.14 -12.40
CA ASN A 46 -7.51 35.54 -11.30
C ASN A 46 -6.44 34.48 -11.06
N LEU A 47 -5.18 34.94 -10.95
CA LEU A 47 -4.09 34.07 -10.53
C LEU A 47 -4.28 33.70 -9.06
N PRO A 48 -3.92 32.46 -8.67
CA PRO A 48 -3.84 32.10 -7.26
C PRO A 48 -2.94 33.09 -6.53
N ARG A 49 -3.37 33.54 -5.35
CA ARG A 49 -2.52 34.39 -4.50
C ARG A 49 -1.34 33.56 -3.99
N SER A 50 -0.17 34.19 -3.93
CA SER A 50 1.00 33.65 -3.25
C SER A 50 0.66 33.52 -1.76
N GLY A 51 0.30 32.32 -1.31
CA GLY A 51 -0.03 32.07 0.09
C GLY A 51 1.14 32.34 1.03
N PRO A 52 0.95 32.16 2.35
CA PRO A 52 2.01 32.36 3.33
C PRO A 52 3.26 31.52 3.03
N PRO A 53 4.47 32.04 3.31
CA PRO A 53 5.70 31.29 3.12
C PRO A 53 5.69 30.03 3.99
N ARG A 54 6.24 28.93 3.46
CA ARG A 54 6.33 27.66 4.19
C ARG A 54 7.43 27.75 5.26
N LYS A 55 7.13 27.29 6.47
CA LYS A 55 8.12 27.19 7.56
C LYS A 55 9.28 26.24 7.24
N ILE A 56 9.02 25.17 6.48
CA ILE A 56 10.04 24.21 6.06
C ILE A 56 10.57 24.65 4.69
N SER A 57 11.87 24.92 4.63
CA SER A 57 12.56 25.26 3.39
C SER A 57 12.59 24.06 2.41
N PRO A 58 12.79 24.29 1.11
CA PRO A 58 12.97 23.19 0.14
C PRO A 58 14.07 22.22 0.57
N ARG A 59 15.19 22.72 1.11
CA ARG A 59 16.28 21.89 1.64
C ARG A 59 15.86 21.03 2.82
N GLY A 60 15.10 21.60 3.77
CA GLY A 60 14.56 20.87 4.92
C GLY A 60 13.57 19.78 4.49
N ALA A 61 12.73 20.07 3.51
CA ALA A 61 11.82 19.08 2.94
C ALA A 61 12.60 17.93 2.27
N SER A 62 13.61 18.23 1.45
CA SER A 62 14.47 17.21 0.82
C SER A 62 15.18 16.32 1.84
N MET A 63 15.66 16.90 2.95
CA MET A 63 16.27 16.14 4.05
C MET A 63 15.27 15.16 4.68
N ILE A 64 14.04 15.60 4.95
CA ILE A 64 12.96 14.73 5.44
C ILE A 64 12.70 13.59 4.46
N MET A 65 12.54 13.90 3.17
CA MET A 65 12.22 12.90 2.16
C MET A 65 13.34 11.86 2.00
N ARG A 66 14.60 12.29 2.09
CA ARG A 66 15.76 11.39 2.07
C ARG A 66 15.74 10.46 3.28
N LYS A 67 15.61 11.00 4.50
CA LYS A 67 15.60 10.19 5.72
C LYS A 67 14.45 9.19 5.73
N VAL A 68 13.26 9.59 5.30
CA VAL A 68 12.10 8.68 5.23
C VAL A 68 12.28 7.61 4.15
N ARG A 69 12.95 7.91 3.04
CA ARG A 69 13.27 6.91 2.01
C ARG A 69 14.26 5.86 2.49
N ASP A 70 15.29 6.31 3.21
CA ASP A 70 16.35 5.43 3.70
C ASP A 70 15.88 4.63 4.91
N GLN A 71 15.12 5.28 5.80
CA GLN A 71 14.59 4.75 7.05
C GLN A 71 13.08 5.02 7.15
N PRO A 72 12.23 4.20 6.48
CA PRO A 72 10.78 4.42 6.44
C PRO A 72 10.07 4.28 7.79
N ARG A 73 10.77 3.77 8.80
CA ARG A 73 10.30 3.63 10.19
C ARG A 73 10.57 4.86 11.06
N THR A 74 11.15 5.92 10.50
CA THR A 74 11.47 7.15 11.22
C THR A 74 10.20 7.76 11.81
N THR A 75 10.23 8.12 13.10
CA THR A 75 9.08 8.75 13.75
C THR A 75 8.97 10.22 13.38
N GLN A 76 7.78 10.79 13.57
CA GLN A 76 7.61 12.24 13.40
C GLN A 76 8.49 13.03 14.37
N GLN A 77 8.74 12.49 15.57
CA GLN A 77 9.57 13.15 16.57
C GLN A 77 11.03 13.21 16.12
N ASP A 78 11.54 12.13 15.52
CA ASP A 78 12.90 12.12 14.98
C ASP A 78 13.09 13.20 13.91
N LEU A 79 12.10 13.34 13.01
CA LEU A 79 12.13 14.37 11.97
C LEU A 79 12.03 15.80 12.53
N VAL A 80 11.26 16.00 13.62
CA VAL A 80 11.23 17.28 14.34
C VAL A 80 12.60 17.58 14.94
N ASN A 81 13.24 16.58 15.56
CA ASN A 81 14.55 16.72 16.19
C ASN A 81 15.65 17.03 15.15
N ASP A 82 15.61 16.39 13.97
CA ASP A 82 16.54 16.68 12.87
C ASP A 82 16.40 18.11 12.36
N LEU A 83 15.17 18.58 12.16
CA LEU A 83 14.93 19.96 11.73
C LEU A 83 15.33 20.96 12.80
N LYS A 84 15.08 20.65 14.08
CA LYS A 84 15.52 21.48 15.20
C LYS A 84 17.05 21.61 15.22
N ARG A 85 17.78 20.52 14.97
CA ARG A 85 19.25 20.53 14.82
C ARG A 85 19.72 21.36 13.64
N ALA A 86 18.94 21.40 12.56
CA ALA A 86 19.17 22.26 11.40
C ALA A 86 18.67 23.72 11.59
N GLY A 87 18.30 24.12 12.81
CA GLY A 87 17.86 25.48 13.14
C GLY A 87 16.38 25.79 12.82
N THR A 88 15.58 24.80 12.43
CA THR A 88 14.16 24.98 12.09
C THR A 88 13.25 24.31 13.12
N THR A 89 12.52 25.11 13.91
CA THR A 89 11.55 24.58 14.88
C THR A 89 10.18 24.39 14.23
N VAL A 90 9.68 23.15 14.22
CA VAL A 90 8.37 22.79 13.66
C VAL A 90 7.60 21.84 14.55
N SER A 91 6.27 21.78 14.38
CA SER A 91 5.44 20.80 15.06
C SER A 91 5.36 19.48 14.29
N LYS A 92 4.99 18.40 14.98
CA LYS A 92 4.68 17.08 14.36
C LYS A 92 3.62 17.20 13.25
N LYS A 93 2.66 18.12 13.41
CA LYS A 93 1.62 18.35 12.41
C LYS A 93 2.18 18.94 11.12
N THR A 94 3.14 19.87 11.21
CA THR A 94 3.84 20.42 10.04
C THR A 94 4.59 19.33 9.28
N ILE A 95 5.30 18.44 9.99
CA ILE A 95 5.95 17.26 9.38
C ILE A 95 4.92 16.40 8.65
N SER A 96 3.80 16.07 9.31
CA SER A 96 2.73 15.25 8.73
C SER A 96 2.15 15.87 7.45
N ASN A 97 1.93 17.18 7.44
CA ASN A 97 1.45 17.91 6.27
C ASN A 97 2.46 17.88 5.13
N THR A 98 3.75 18.08 5.43
CA THR A 98 4.83 18.00 4.44
C THR A 98 4.96 16.60 3.86
N LEU A 99 4.88 15.54 4.68
CA LEU A 99 4.91 14.16 4.18
C LEU A 99 3.72 13.86 3.27
N ARG A 100 2.51 14.26 3.68
CA ARG A 100 1.29 14.08 2.87
C ARG A 100 1.33 14.87 1.57
N SER A 101 1.88 16.08 1.56
CA SER A 101 2.03 16.86 0.32
C SER A 101 2.99 16.22 -0.69
N HIS A 102 3.86 15.30 -0.23
CA HIS A 102 4.75 14.50 -1.07
C HIS A 102 4.21 13.08 -1.32
N GLY A 103 2.94 12.83 -1.00
CA GLY A 103 2.26 11.55 -1.24
C GLY A 103 2.57 10.44 -0.24
N LEU A 104 3.30 10.73 0.84
CA LEU A 104 3.62 9.76 1.88
C LEU A 104 2.50 9.67 2.92
N LYS A 105 2.12 8.44 3.26
CA LYS A 105 1.16 8.15 4.34
C LYS A 105 1.81 7.21 5.36
N SER A 106 1.49 7.44 6.63
CA SER A 106 1.81 6.48 7.68
C SER A 106 0.88 5.29 7.54
N CYS A 107 1.43 4.09 7.52
CA CYS A 107 0.71 2.83 7.36
C CYS A 107 1.31 1.76 8.27
N SER A 108 0.52 0.79 8.72
CA SER A 108 1.06 -0.37 9.42
C SER A 108 1.98 -1.16 8.49
N ALA A 109 3.19 -1.46 8.96
CA ALA A 109 4.14 -2.26 8.22
C ALA A 109 3.64 -3.70 8.13
N ARG A 110 3.73 -4.29 6.95
CA ARG A 110 3.32 -5.68 6.75
C ARG A 110 4.38 -6.61 7.33
N LYS A 111 3.95 -7.61 8.11
CA LYS A 111 4.82 -8.69 8.56
C LYS A 111 5.02 -9.67 7.40
N VAL A 112 6.26 -9.95 7.04
CA VAL A 112 6.59 -10.90 5.96
C VAL A 112 7.64 -11.90 6.45
N PRO A 113 7.59 -13.16 5.98
CA PRO A 113 8.66 -14.10 6.26
C PRO A 113 9.96 -13.60 5.61
N LEU A 114 11.08 -13.79 6.30
CA LEU A 114 12.38 -13.44 5.76
C LEU A 114 12.79 -14.54 4.75
N LEU A 115 12.87 -14.17 3.47
CA LEU A 115 13.23 -15.09 2.39
C LEU A 115 14.68 -14.93 1.99
N LYS A 116 15.38 -16.06 1.83
CA LYS A 116 16.72 -16.10 1.22
C LYS A 116 16.60 -15.91 -0.30
N PRO A 117 17.64 -15.39 -0.98
CA PRO A 117 17.64 -15.23 -2.44
C PRO A 117 17.30 -16.52 -3.19
N ALA A 118 17.80 -17.67 -2.72
CA ALA A 118 17.46 -18.98 -3.30
C ALA A 118 15.95 -19.28 -3.21
N HIS A 119 15.29 -18.96 -2.09
CA HIS A 119 13.85 -19.16 -1.93
C HIS A 119 13.05 -18.21 -2.84
N VAL A 120 13.56 -16.99 -3.07
CA VAL A 120 12.96 -16.04 -4.01
C VAL A 120 12.99 -16.61 -5.42
N GLN A 121 14.14 -17.13 -5.86
CA GLN A 121 14.28 -17.76 -7.18
C GLN A 121 13.38 -19.00 -7.32
N ALA A 122 13.37 -19.90 -6.33
CA ALA A 122 12.52 -21.09 -6.34
C ALA A 122 11.04 -20.74 -6.44
N ARG A 123 10.58 -19.69 -5.72
CA ARG A 123 9.20 -19.22 -5.78
C ARG A 123 8.86 -18.58 -7.14
N LEU A 124 9.79 -17.84 -7.74
CA LEU A 124 9.60 -17.28 -9.08
C LEU A 124 9.52 -18.38 -10.13
N LYS A 125 10.41 -19.38 -10.05
CA LYS A 125 10.39 -20.55 -10.92
C LYS A 125 9.06 -21.28 -10.80
N PHE A 126 8.66 -21.65 -9.58
CA PHE A 126 7.38 -22.31 -9.35
C PHE A 126 6.18 -21.51 -9.91
N ALA A 127 6.13 -20.19 -9.63
CA ALA A 127 5.04 -19.36 -10.12
C ALA A 127 5.04 -19.18 -11.65
N SER A 128 6.19 -19.30 -12.31
CA SER A 128 6.30 -19.25 -13.76
C SER A 128 5.93 -20.58 -14.39
N ASP A 129 6.38 -21.69 -13.81
CA ASP A 129 6.16 -23.04 -14.33
C ASP A 129 4.67 -23.42 -14.28
N HIS A 130 3.93 -22.87 -13.32
CA HIS A 130 2.53 -23.24 -13.03
C HIS A 130 1.53 -22.10 -13.30
N LEU A 131 1.93 -21.05 -14.04
CA LEU A 131 1.07 -19.87 -14.27
C LEU A 131 -0.12 -20.20 -15.18
N ASP A 132 0.11 -21.06 -16.16
CA ASP A 132 -0.84 -21.44 -17.20
C ASP A 132 -1.54 -22.77 -16.89
N ASP A 133 -1.30 -23.34 -15.70
CA ASP A 133 -1.92 -24.59 -15.27
C ASP A 133 -3.44 -24.43 -15.18
N PRO A 134 -4.21 -25.40 -15.69
CA PRO A 134 -5.66 -25.36 -15.68
C PRO A 134 -6.21 -25.39 -14.25
N GLU A 135 -7.39 -24.79 -14.04
CA GLU A 135 -8.01 -24.71 -12.72
C GLU A 135 -8.31 -26.11 -12.16
N GLU A 136 -8.63 -27.05 -13.05
CA GLU A 136 -8.92 -28.45 -12.76
C GLU A 136 -7.74 -29.16 -12.08
N GLU A 137 -6.50 -28.82 -12.44
CA GLU A 137 -5.31 -29.38 -11.77
C GLU A 137 -5.24 -28.90 -10.33
N TRP A 138 -5.51 -27.61 -10.08
CA TRP A 138 -5.51 -27.05 -8.73
C TRP A 138 -6.64 -27.57 -7.85
N GLU A 139 -7.78 -27.97 -8.44
CA GLU A 139 -8.88 -28.59 -7.72
C GLU A 139 -8.55 -29.99 -7.18
N GLN A 140 -7.59 -30.68 -7.82
CA GLN A 140 -7.11 -31.99 -7.43
C GLN A 140 -5.97 -31.93 -6.40
N VAL A 141 -5.36 -30.77 -6.20
CA VAL A 141 -4.29 -30.61 -5.21
C VAL A 141 -4.83 -30.70 -3.80
N MET A 142 -4.23 -31.60 -3.01
CA MET A 142 -4.43 -31.69 -1.57
C MET A 142 -3.30 -30.94 -0.86
N TRP A 143 -3.68 -29.87 -0.16
CA TRP A 143 -2.77 -29.03 0.59
C TRP A 143 -2.65 -29.52 2.01
N PHE A 144 -1.43 -29.62 2.50
CA PHE A 144 -1.11 -30.02 3.87
C PHE A 144 -0.20 -28.96 4.49
N ASP A 145 -0.52 -28.50 5.70
CA ASP A 145 0.37 -27.58 6.42
C ASP A 145 0.25 -27.74 7.94
N GLU A 146 1.31 -27.33 8.62
CA GLU A 146 1.38 -27.23 10.06
C GLU A 146 1.16 -25.77 10.47
N THR A 147 0.13 -25.52 11.28
CA THR A 147 -0.11 -24.20 11.86
C THR A 147 0.17 -24.20 13.35
N LYS A 148 1.03 -23.27 13.75
CA LYS A 148 1.30 -22.95 15.14
C LYS A 148 0.44 -21.76 15.57
N ILE A 149 -0.50 -22.02 16.48
CA ILE A 149 -1.34 -20.99 17.10
C ILE A 149 -0.70 -20.61 18.44
N GLU A 150 -0.28 -19.35 18.55
CA GLU A 150 0.30 -18.79 19.77
C GLU A 150 -0.83 -18.23 20.67
N LEU A 151 -0.80 -18.55 21.97
CA LEU A 151 -1.79 -18.06 22.94
C LEU A 151 -1.63 -16.57 23.26
N PHE A 152 -0.39 -16.06 23.21
CA PHE A 152 -0.05 -14.67 23.50
C PHE A 152 0.71 -14.06 22.33
N GLY A 153 0.00 -13.63 21.29
CA GLY A 153 0.62 -12.96 20.15
C GLY A 153 1.21 -11.60 20.53
N LEU A 154 2.52 -11.41 20.31
CA LEU A 154 3.15 -10.09 20.37
C LEU A 154 2.63 -9.22 19.20
N ASN A 155 1.53 -8.52 19.44
CA ASN A 155 0.88 -7.62 18.49
C ASN A 155 1.53 -6.23 18.45
N SER A 156 2.87 -6.14 18.54
CA SER A 156 3.54 -4.87 18.27
C SER A 156 3.44 -4.55 16.78
N THR A 157 2.53 -3.64 16.43
CA THR A 157 2.45 -3.07 15.09
C THR A 157 3.36 -1.84 15.05
N ARG A 158 4.22 -1.74 14.03
CA ARG A 158 5.00 -0.52 13.78
C ARG A 158 4.51 0.14 12.51
N SER A 159 4.49 1.46 12.52
CA SER A 159 4.14 2.25 11.33
C SER A 159 5.36 2.50 10.45
N VAL A 160 5.12 2.55 9.14
CA VAL A 160 6.07 2.94 8.10
C VAL A 160 5.44 4.01 7.21
N TRP A 161 6.28 4.90 6.70
CA TRP A 161 5.89 5.88 5.69
C TRP A 161 6.02 5.27 4.29
N ARG A 162 4.93 5.24 3.53
CA ARG A 162 4.93 4.72 2.16
C ARG A 162 4.08 5.57 1.22
N LYS A 163 4.43 5.55 -0.06
CA LYS A 163 3.52 5.96 -1.14
C LYS A 163 2.51 4.85 -1.41
N LYS A 164 1.42 5.19 -2.10
CA LYS A 164 0.42 4.21 -2.53
C LYS A 164 1.10 3.17 -3.43
N ASP A 165 0.84 1.89 -3.19
CA ASP A 165 1.26 0.75 -4.02
C ASP A 165 2.78 0.45 -4.12
N GLU A 166 3.62 1.03 -3.26
CA GLU A 166 5.07 0.77 -3.25
C GLU A 166 5.45 -0.39 -2.29
N TYR A 167 5.72 -1.56 -2.87
CA TYR A 167 6.20 -2.76 -2.14
C TYR A 167 7.72 -2.77 -2.07
N ASN A 168 8.27 -2.09 -1.06
CA ASN A 168 9.70 -2.13 -0.76
C ASN A 168 9.95 -3.03 0.47
N PRO A 169 10.90 -3.97 0.44
CA PRO A 169 11.30 -4.76 1.62
C PRO A 169 11.66 -3.92 2.85
N LYS A 170 12.13 -2.67 2.68
CA LYS A 170 12.39 -1.74 3.79
C LYS A 170 11.12 -1.35 4.57
N ASN A 171 9.95 -1.47 3.93
CA ASN A 171 8.63 -1.15 4.50
C ASN A 171 7.96 -2.34 5.18
N THR A 172 8.60 -3.52 5.19
CA THR A 172 8.06 -4.72 5.85
C THR A 172 8.80 -4.99 7.16
N ILE A 173 8.20 -5.80 8.02
CA ILE A 173 8.82 -6.29 9.26
C ILE A 173 9.04 -7.79 9.10
N PRO A 174 10.28 -8.30 9.28
CA PRO A 174 10.49 -9.73 9.33
C PRO A 174 9.76 -10.30 10.54
N THR A 175 8.97 -11.35 10.33
CA THR A 175 8.32 -12.06 11.44
C THR A 175 9.21 -13.22 11.89
N VAL A 176 9.52 -13.26 13.19
CA VAL A 176 10.11 -14.43 13.87
C VAL A 176 9.18 -14.75 15.04
N LYS A 177 8.63 -15.96 15.05
CA LYS A 177 7.62 -16.43 16.01
C LYS A 177 8.33 -17.19 17.15
N HIS A 178 8.48 -16.58 18.33
CA HIS A 178 9.08 -17.21 19.51
C HIS A 178 8.36 -16.76 20.79
N GLY A 179 8.08 -17.70 21.70
CA GLY A 179 7.59 -17.43 23.06
C GLY A 179 6.06 -17.48 23.24
N GLY A 180 5.62 -17.78 24.47
CA GLY A 180 4.21 -17.97 24.82
C GLY A 180 3.68 -19.33 24.36
N GLY A 181 3.08 -20.11 25.26
CA GLY A 181 2.55 -21.45 24.95
C GLY A 181 1.83 -21.50 23.60
N ASN A 182 2.03 -22.60 22.88
CA ASN A 182 1.52 -22.76 21.52
C ASN A 182 0.82 -24.10 21.37
N ILE A 183 -0.18 -24.13 20.50
CA ILE A 183 -0.79 -25.35 20.00
C ILE A 183 -0.34 -25.51 18.56
N ILE A 184 0.17 -26.69 18.23
CA ILE A 184 0.51 -27.06 16.87
C ILE A 184 -0.63 -27.92 16.35
N LEU A 185 -1.22 -27.47 15.24
CA LEU A 185 -2.27 -28.18 14.53
C LEU A 185 -1.76 -28.52 13.14
N TRP A 186 -2.06 -29.71 12.69
CA TRP A 186 -1.75 -30.20 11.36
C TRP A 186 -3.06 -30.48 10.64
N GLY A 187 -3.22 -29.93 9.44
CA GLY A 187 -4.48 -30.05 8.71
C GLY A 187 -4.27 -30.17 7.22
N CYS A 188 -5.32 -30.63 6.55
CA CYS A 188 -5.36 -30.71 5.10
C CYS A 188 -6.61 -30.05 4.53
N PHE A 189 -6.52 -29.53 3.31
CA PHE A 189 -7.68 -29.06 2.57
C PHE A 189 -7.45 -29.20 1.05
N SER A 190 -8.53 -29.25 0.29
CA SER A 190 -8.55 -29.19 -1.18
C SER A 190 -9.61 -28.19 -1.65
N ALA A 191 -9.77 -27.97 -2.96
CA ALA A 191 -10.87 -27.16 -3.47
C ALA A 191 -12.25 -27.64 -3.00
N LYS A 192 -12.37 -28.94 -2.71
CA LYS A 192 -13.62 -29.60 -2.34
C LYS A 192 -13.93 -29.49 -0.84
N GLY A 193 -12.95 -29.12 0.00
CA GLY A 193 -13.21 -28.96 1.42
C GLY A 193 -12.02 -29.08 2.35
N THR A 194 -12.29 -28.99 3.64
CA THR A 194 -11.31 -29.21 4.72
C THR A 194 -11.31 -30.67 5.15
N GLY A 195 -10.14 -31.30 5.23
CA GLY A 195 -9.98 -32.60 5.87
C GLY A 195 -9.76 -32.49 7.38
N ARG A 196 -9.33 -33.59 8.00
CA ARG A 196 -9.20 -33.68 9.47
C ARG A 196 -8.06 -32.80 9.98
N LEU A 197 -8.30 -32.17 11.12
CA LEU A 197 -7.31 -31.38 11.87
C LEU A 197 -6.78 -32.22 13.04
N HIS A 198 -5.47 -32.46 13.06
CA HIS A 198 -4.78 -33.21 14.09
C HIS A 198 -3.99 -32.27 14.99
N ARG A 199 -4.22 -32.36 16.30
CA ARG A 199 -3.38 -31.67 17.29
C ARG A 199 -2.10 -32.47 17.50
N ILE A 200 -0.96 -31.78 17.43
CA ILE A 200 0.35 -32.35 17.72
C ILE A 200 0.75 -31.92 19.13
N ASP A 201 0.99 -32.90 20.00
CA ASP A 201 1.51 -32.66 21.34
C ASP A 201 3.03 -32.81 21.33
N GLY A 202 3.74 -31.71 21.50
CA GLY A 202 5.21 -31.67 21.51
C GLY A 202 5.82 -31.42 20.14
N ARG A 203 7.08 -31.84 19.97
CA ARG A 203 7.82 -31.71 18.71
C ARG A 203 7.49 -32.89 17.81
N MET A 204 7.03 -32.62 16.59
CA MET A 204 6.78 -33.66 15.60
C MET A 204 8.09 -34.38 15.27
N ASP A 205 8.07 -35.71 15.37
CA ASP A 205 9.13 -36.58 14.89
C ASP A 205 8.72 -37.28 13.57
N GLY A 206 9.67 -37.94 12.92
CA GLY A 206 9.43 -38.58 11.62
C GLY A 206 8.40 -39.71 11.68
N ALA A 207 8.33 -40.44 12.80
CA ALA A 207 7.40 -41.56 12.97
C ALA A 207 5.96 -41.06 13.16
N MET A 208 5.79 -40.00 13.95
CA MET A 208 4.53 -39.30 14.14
C MET A 208 4.03 -38.70 12.83
N TYR A 209 4.93 -38.13 12.02
CA TYR A 209 4.60 -37.64 10.69
C TYR A 209 4.10 -38.75 9.76
N HIS A 210 4.80 -39.89 9.69
CA HIS A 210 4.37 -41.03 8.87
C HIS A 210 3.02 -41.58 9.33
N LYS A 211 2.80 -41.67 10.64
CA LYS A 211 1.51 -42.11 11.20
C LYS A 211 0.38 -41.16 10.83
N ILE A 212 0.59 -39.85 10.99
CA ILE A 212 -0.41 -38.83 10.62
C ILE A 212 -0.73 -38.93 9.13
N LEU A 213 0.28 -39.05 8.25
CA LEU A 213 0.05 -39.21 6.82
C LEU A 213 -0.78 -40.46 6.48
N GLN A 214 -0.49 -41.61 7.11
CA GLN A 214 -1.23 -42.86 6.88
C GLN A 214 -2.69 -42.77 7.38
N ASP A 215 -2.90 -42.17 8.56
CA ASP A 215 -4.23 -41.96 9.11
C ASP A 215 -5.06 -41.03 8.21
N LEU A 216 -4.40 -40.07 7.57
CA LEU A 216 -5.04 -39.11 6.69
C LEU A 216 -5.29 -39.63 5.28
N GLU A 217 -4.41 -40.45 4.71
CA GLU A 217 -4.68 -41.07 3.41
C GLU A 217 -6.00 -41.84 3.44
N LYS A 218 -6.25 -42.55 4.55
CA LYS A 218 -7.54 -43.22 4.82
C LYS A 218 -8.70 -42.24 4.99
N VAL A 219 -8.55 -41.23 5.84
CA VAL A 219 -9.64 -40.27 6.15
C VAL A 219 -9.96 -39.34 4.98
N CYS A 220 -8.95 -38.92 4.22
CA CYS A 220 -9.11 -38.08 3.05
C CYS A 220 -9.90 -38.79 1.95
N MET A 221 -9.69 -40.10 1.76
CA MET A 221 -10.48 -40.90 0.82
C MET A 221 -11.95 -41.05 1.27
N GLU A 222 -12.22 -41.13 2.58
CA GLU A 222 -13.57 -41.29 3.14
C GLU A 222 -14.36 -39.97 3.25
N GLU A 223 -13.71 -38.87 3.62
CA GLU A 223 -14.34 -37.56 3.81
C GLU A 223 -14.47 -36.74 2.51
N TRP A 224 -13.78 -37.15 1.43
CA TRP A 224 -13.90 -36.54 0.08
C TRP A 224 -15.34 -36.44 -0.43
N ALA A 225 -16.23 -37.31 0.06
CA ALA A 225 -17.63 -37.36 -0.34
C ALA A 225 -18.59 -36.42 0.41
N LYS A 226 -18.16 -35.72 1.48
CA LYS A 226 -19.09 -35.08 2.45
C LYS A 226 -18.95 -33.56 2.65
N ILE A 227 -18.07 -32.85 1.95
CA ILE A 227 -17.66 -31.50 2.38
C ILE A 227 -18.28 -30.35 1.54
N PRO A 228 -18.74 -29.23 2.15
CA PRO A 228 -19.23 -28.06 1.41
C PRO A 228 -18.10 -27.26 0.76
N ALA A 229 -18.08 -27.23 -0.58
CA ALA A 229 -16.99 -26.71 -1.40
C ALA A 229 -16.84 -25.17 -1.47
N ALA A 230 -17.84 -24.41 -1.00
CA ALA A 230 -17.96 -22.98 -1.36
C ALA A 230 -16.82 -22.06 -0.84
N VAL A 231 -16.25 -22.36 0.34
CA VAL A 231 -15.17 -21.54 0.92
C VAL A 231 -13.81 -21.93 0.35
N CYS A 232 -13.58 -23.23 0.11
CA CYS A 232 -12.31 -23.75 -0.38
C CYS A 232 -12.11 -23.51 -1.89
N ALA A 233 -13.18 -23.59 -2.68
CA ALA A 233 -13.15 -23.26 -4.10
C ALA A 233 -12.69 -21.81 -4.35
N ASN A 234 -13.08 -20.85 -3.49
CA ASN A 234 -12.61 -19.47 -3.60
C ASN A 234 -11.11 -19.30 -3.28
N LEU A 235 -10.54 -20.15 -2.42
CA LEU A 235 -9.10 -20.13 -2.14
C LEU A 235 -8.28 -20.63 -3.34
N VAL A 236 -8.80 -21.64 -4.04
CA VAL A 236 -8.18 -22.25 -5.23
C VAL A 236 -8.37 -21.36 -6.48
N LYS A 237 -9.56 -20.79 -6.69
CA LYS A 237 -9.86 -19.81 -7.76
C LYS A 237 -8.96 -18.58 -7.77
N ASN A 238 -8.50 -18.16 -6.60
CA ASN A 238 -7.62 -17.00 -6.46
C ASN A 238 -6.12 -17.37 -6.49
N TYR A 239 -5.76 -18.64 -6.72
CA TYR A 239 -4.38 -19.10 -6.69
C TYR A 239 -3.54 -18.56 -7.86
N SER A 240 -4.10 -18.53 -9.07
CA SER A 240 -3.48 -17.87 -10.24
C SER A 240 -3.20 -16.38 -9.98
N LYS A 241 -4.14 -15.67 -9.33
CA LYS A 241 -3.92 -14.27 -8.91
C LYS A 241 -2.80 -14.12 -7.89
N ARG A 242 -2.58 -15.12 -7.02
CA ARG A 242 -1.43 -15.14 -6.10
C ARG A 242 -0.12 -15.32 -6.86
N MET A 243 -0.07 -16.16 -7.89
CA MET A 243 1.11 -16.34 -8.75
C MET A 243 1.46 -15.06 -9.52
N ILE A 244 0.47 -14.42 -10.14
CA ILE A 244 0.62 -13.10 -10.77
C ILE A 244 1.16 -12.08 -9.76
N SER A 245 0.66 -12.11 -8.52
CA SER A 245 1.14 -11.22 -7.45
C SER A 245 2.57 -11.55 -7.00
N VAL A 246 2.99 -12.82 -6.97
CA VAL A 246 4.38 -13.24 -6.69
C VAL A 246 5.32 -12.69 -7.76
N MET A 247 4.94 -12.78 -9.04
CA MET A 247 5.73 -12.26 -10.16
C MET A 247 5.79 -10.72 -10.13
N ALA A 248 4.65 -10.05 -9.95
CA ALA A 248 4.56 -8.59 -9.94
C ALA A 248 5.28 -7.94 -8.74
N ASN A 249 5.23 -8.56 -7.56
CA ASN A 249 5.85 -8.03 -6.34
C ASN A 249 7.25 -8.60 -6.07
N LYS A 250 7.86 -9.31 -7.03
CA LYS A 250 9.16 -9.99 -6.86
C LYS A 250 9.24 -10.76 -5.53
N VAL A 251 8.20 -11.56 -5.23
CA VAL A 251 8.13 -12.49 -4.09
C VAL A 251 7.92 -11.87 -2.70
N PHE A 252 8.00 -10.53 -2.53
CA PHE A 252 7.98 -9.94 -1.19
C PHE A 252 6.62 -9.92 -0.49
N CYS A 253 5.52 -10.05 -1.23
CA CYS A 253 4.18 -10.10 -0.66
C CYS A 253 3.15 -10.59 -1.68
N THR A 254 2.41 -11.64 -1.36
CA THR A 254 1.07 -11.85 -1.92
C THR A 254 0.08 -11.13 -1.00
N LYS A 255 -0.92 -10.44 -1.56
CA LYS A 255 -2.09 -10.06 -0.75
C LYS A 255 -2.79 -11.38 -0.40
N CYS A 256 -2.75 -11.77 0.86
CA CYS A 256 -3.78 -12.65 1.41
C CYS A 256 -5.09 -11.86 1.44
#